data_AF-A0A165GK35-F1
#
_entry.id   AF-A0A165GK35-F1
#
_cell.length_a   1.000
_cell.length_b   1.000
_cell.length_c   1.000
_cell.angle_alpha   90.00
_cell.angle_beta   90.00
_cell.angle_gamma   90.00
#
_symmetry.space_group_name_H-M   'P 1'
#
loop_
_entity.id
_entity.type
_entity.pdbx_description
1 polymer ?
#
loop_
_entity_poly.entity_id
_entity_poly.type
_entity_poly.pdbx_seq_one_letter_code
_entity_poly.pdbx_strand_id
1 'polypeptide(L)'
;LSRDMRDFLLAYPSQLRSPPSQCPNYTFYSAPPPSTNGVISMQTELRGDWDQLEWKHDFVQWLFPIREQGVNPRARPLQVHEIGRMKDSELVMERFRESYEIMLAFYGLRLVDPATGELDVTLAPDKSDGGWPARFYNLEHSMHNYLRITRILKSLHELGHAHYVPSFLLFILALQHPSPTDTHPKPRLRSAGLVRSMDGYWRYCIRDEGVREWVRGTIEKVR
;
A
#
# COMPACT_ATOMS: atom_id res chain seq x y z
N LEU A 1 9.15 -16.00 10.63
CA LEU A 1 9.07 -14.71 9.91
C LEU A 1 10.34 -14.50 9.11
N SER A 2 10.22 -13.96 7.89
CA SER A 2 11.37 -13.53 7.10
C SER A 2 12.18 -12.45 7.84
N ARG A 3 13.41 -12.18 7.39
CA ARG A 3 14.27 -11.17 8.01
C ARG A 3 13.66 -9.77 7.88
N ASP A 4 13.20 -9.41 6.69
CA ASP A 4 12.61 -8.10 6.41
C ASP A 4 11.37 -7.81 7.26
N MET A 5 10.53 -8.82 7.51
CA MET A 5 9.36 -8.65 8.38
C MET A 5 9.76 -8.47 9.85
N ARG A 6 10.79 -9.18 10.32
CA ARG A 6 11.32 -8.96 11.68
C ARG A 6 11.90 -7.55 11.82
N ASP A 7 12.67 -7.10 10.83
CA ASP A 7 13.24 -5.76 10.82
C ASP A 7 12.12 -4.70 10.81
N PHE A 8 11.08 -4.89 10.00
CA PHE A 8 9.90 -4.02 10.00
C PHE A 8 9.23 -3.94 11.37
N LEU A 9 8.95 -5.08 12.01
CA LEU A 9 8.29 -5.15 13.32
C LEU A 9 9.09 -4.47 14.42
N LEU A 10 10.43 -4.57 14.36
CA LEU A 10 11.36 -3.95 15.30
C LEU A 10 11.74 -2.50 14.93
N ALA A 11 11.04 -1.89 13.96
CA ALA A 11 11.31 -0.54 13.47
C ALA A 11 12.75 -0.33 12.97
N TYR A 12 13.31 -1.36 12.32
CA TYR A 12 14.59 -1.36 11.62
C TYR A 12 15.77 -0.98 12.54
N PRO A 13 16.08 -1.78 13.57
CA PRO A 13 17.09 -1.44 14.58
C PRO A 13 18.50 -1.29 14.00
N SER A 14 18.79 -1.97 12.87
CA SER A 14 20.07 -1.91 12.18
C SER A 14 20.13 -0.85 11.07
N GLN A 15 19.15 0.04 10.96
CA GLN A 15 19.15 1.06 9.91
C GLN A 15 20.29 2.06 10.11
N LEU A 16 21.12 2.21 9.07
CA LEU A 16 22.11 3.29 9.01
C LEU A 16 21.41 4.63 8.78
N ARG A 17 21.73 5.61 9.63
CA ARG A 17 21.18 6.96 9.56
C ARG A 17 21.97 7.81 8.57
N SER A 18 21.29 8.48 7.64
CA SER A 18 21.89 9.52 6.82
C SER A 18 21.82 10.90 7.52
N PRO A 19 22.61 11.89 7.08
CA PRO A 19 22.52 13.25 7.62
C PRO A 19 21.13 13.86 7.45
N PRO A 20 20.58 14.59 8.46
CA PRO A 20 19.26 15.24 8.35
C PRO A 20 19.12 16.29 7.24
N SER A 21 20.23 16.73 6.64
CA SER A 21 20.24 17.59 5.45
C SER A 21 19.84 16.85 4.16
N GLN A 22 19.93 15.51 4.15
CA GLN A 22 19.53 14.68 3.03
C GLN A 22 18.13 14.12 3.27
N CYS A 23 17.14 14.66 2.55
CA CYS A 23 15.74 14.26 2.67
C CYS A 23 15.10 13.96 1.29
N PRO A 24 15.64 13.04 0.49
CA PRO A 24 15.16 12.78 -0.87
C PRO A 24 13.68 12.37 -0.95
N ASN A 25 13.19 11.60 0.02
CA ASN A 25 11.79 11.19 0.07
C ASN A 25 10.90 12.38 0.42
N TYR A 26 11.24 13.14 1.46
CA TYR A 26 10.49 14.36 1.80
C TYR A 26 10.47 15.35 0.62
N THR A 27 11.62 15.61 -0.01
CA THR A 27 11.74 16.51 -1.17
C THR A 27 10.89 16.06 -2.35
N PHE A 28 10.82 14.75 -2.63
CA PHE A 28 9.95 14.18 -3.66
C PHE A 28 8.48 14.55 -3.42
N TYR A 29 8.03 14.57 -2.17
CA TYR A 29 6.67 14.94 -1.80
C TYR A 29 6.43 16.44 -1.64
N SER A 30 7.39 17.22 -1.14
CA SER A 30 7.14 18.61 -0.73
C SER A 30 7.34 19.61 -1.87
N ALA A 31 8.47 19.51 -2.57
CA ALA A 31 8.92 20.45 -3.59
C ALA A 31 10.06 19.81 -4.39
N PRO A 32 9.75 18.98 -5.40
CA PRO A 32 10.79 18.37 -6.21
C PRO A 32 11.60 19.46 -6.95
N PRO A 33 12.93 19.30 -7.12
CA PRO A 33 13.69 20.16 -8.02
C PRO A 33 13.09 20.13 -9.43
N PRO A 34 13.20 21.20 -10.23
CA PRO A 34 12.66 21.23 -11.60
C PRO A 34 13.12 20.07 -12.50
N SER A 35 14.29 19.50 -12.22
CA SER A 35 14.87 18.35 -12.92
C SER A 35 14.33 16.99 -12.50
N THR A 36 13.51 16.93 -11.45
CA THR A 36 12.99 15.69 -10.87
C THR A 36 11.47 15.71 -10.98
N ASN A 37 10.88 14.74 -11.66
CA ASN A 37 9.43 14.55 -11.63
C ASN A 37 9.06 14.12 -10.20
N GLY A 38 8.55 15.03 -9.38
CA GLY A 38 8.11 14.72 -8.02
C GLY A 38 6.73 14.08 -7.97
N VAL A 39 6.20 13.96 -6.76
CA VAL A 39 4.98 13.19 -6.50
C VAL A 39 3.80 13.62 -7.37
N ILE A 40 3.58 14.92 -7.55
CA ILE A 40 2.45 15.44 -8.36
C ILE A 40 2.56 15.00 -9.81
N SER A 41 3.74 15.13 -10.42
CA SER A 41 3.94 14.72 -11.81
C SER A 41 3.72 13.22 -11.97
N MET A 42 4.20 12.43 -11.01
CA MET A 42 4.05 10.98 -11.01
C MET A 42 2.60 10.56 -10.80
N GLN A 43 1.87 11.22 -9.91
CA GLN A 43 0.44 10.99 -9.68
C GLN A 43 -0.38 11.34 -10.93
N THR A 44 -0.12 12.48 -11.55
CA THR A 44 -0.78 12.88 -12.80
C THR A 44 -0.52 11.89 -13.93
N GLU A 45 0.71 11.38 -14.06
CA GLU A 45 1.06 10.36 -15.06
C GLU A 45 0.33 9.03 -14.82
N LEU A 46 0.23 8.60 -13.57
CA LEU A 46 -0.26 7.26 -13.23
C LEU A 46 -1.77 7.19 -12.98
N ARG A 47 -2.41 8.32 -12.65
CA ARG A 47 -3.83 8.34 -12.28
C ARG A 47 -4.70 7.83 -13.42
N GLY A 48 -5.36 6.70 -13.18
CA GLY A 48 -6.20 6.03 -14.16
C GLY A 48 -5.41 5.27 -15.22
N ASP A 49 -4.09 5.38 -15.33
CA ASP A 49 -3.29 4.68 -16.32
C ASP A 49 -2.86 3.29 -15.80
N TRP A 50 -3.74 2.32 -16.03
CA TRP A 50 -3.56 0.95 -15.55
C TRP A 50 -2.39 0.23 -16.20
N ASP A 51 -2.08 0.53 -17.46
CA ASP A 51 -0.97 -0.10 -18.16
C ASP A 51 0.36 0.40 -17.59
N GLN A 52 0.48 1.71 -17.36
CA GLN A 52 1.65 2.26 -16.67
C GLN A 52 1.81 1.71 -15.26
N LEU A 53 0.73 1.62 -14.49
CA LEU A 53 0.77 1.05 -13.13
C LEU A 53 1.14 -0.43 -13.11
N GLU A 54 0.76 -1.20 -14.12
CA GLU A 54 1.13 -2.62 -14.24
C GLU A 54 2.61 -2.78 -14.63
N TRP A 55 3.04 -2.13 -15.72
CA TRP A 55 4.35 -2.36 -16.35
C TRP A 55 5.51 -1.59 -15.73
N LYS A 56 5.26 -0.42 -15.15
CA LYS A 56 6.31 0.40 -14.54
C LYS A 56 6.61 -0.13 -13.13
N HIS A 57 7.86 -0.52 -12.87
CA HIS A 57 8.22 -1.14 -11.58
C HIS A 57 8.90 -0.18 -10.59
N ASP A 58 9.30 1.01 -11.04
CA ASP A 58 10.14 1.92 -10.27
C ASP A 58 9.35 2.96 -9.44
N PHE A 59 8.11 3.26 -9.84
CA PHE A 59 7.27 4.28 -9.21
C PHE A 59 6.90 3.92 -7.76
N VAL A 60 6.62 2.65 -7.47
CA VAL A 60 6.09 2.22 -6.16
C VAL A 60 7.07 2.54 -5.04
N GLN A 61 8.37 2.57 -5.35
CA GLN A 61 9.39 2.89 -4.37
C GLN A 61 9.45 4.37 -4.00
N TRP A 62 9.05 5.23 -4.93
CA TRP A 62 8.89 6.66 -4.71
C TRP A 62 7.56 7.00 -4.03
N LEU A 63 6.46 6.40 -4.49
CA LEU A 63 5.12 6.64 -3.92
C LEU A 63 4.89 5.99 -2.55
N PHE A 64 5.68 4.97 -2.20
CA PHE A 64 5.56 4.26 -0.92
C PHE A 64 6.97 3.99 -0.39
N PRO A 65 7.67 5.02 0.10
CA PRO A 65 8.99 4.86 0.65
C PRO A 65 8.92 4.04 1.94
N ILE A 66 9.88 3.14 2.12
CA ILE A 66 10.09 2.34 3.34
C ILE A 66 11.58 2.33 3.66
N ARG A 67 11.95 1.85 4.85
CA ARG A 67 13.34 1.86 5.33
C ARG A 67 14.24 0.79 4.67
N GLU A 68 13.67 0.00 3.77
CA GLU A 68 14.34 -1.04 2.98
C GLU A 68 14.65 -0.54 1.57
N GLN A 69 15.86 -0.84 1.08
CA GLN A 69 16.21 -0.62 -0.32
C GLN A 69 15.43 -1.61 -1.20
N GLY A 70 14.75 -1.10 -2.23
CA GLY A 70 14.16 -1.94 -3.28
C GLY A 70 14.98 -1.90 -4.57
N VAL A 71 14.38 -2.39 -5.66
CA VAL A 71 15.05 -2.60 -6.96
C VAL A 71 15.43 -1.31 -7.71
N ASN A 72 14.72 -0.20 -7.47
CA ASN A 72 15.03 1.13 -7.98
C ASN A 72 16.12 1.77 -7.11
N PRO A 73 17.37 1.91 -7.61
CA PRO A 73 18.48 2.46 -6.85
C PRO A 73 18.37 3.98 -6.64
N ARG A 74 17.49 4.66 -7.39
CA ARG A 74 17.26 6.11 -7.27
C ARG A 74 16.36 6.44 -6.10
N ALA A 75 15.41 5.56 -5.77
CA ALA A 75 14.56 5.69 -4.58
C ALA A 75 15.36 5.26 -3.35
N ARG A 76 15.65 6.22 -2.47
CA ARG A 76 16.48 6.01 -1.27
C ARG A 76 15.65 5.45 -0.11
N PRO A 77 16.23 4.61 0.76
CA PRO A 77 15.51 4.09 1.93
C PRO A 77 15.06 5.22 2.85
N LEU A 78 13.79 5.18 3.27
CA LEU A 78 13.16 6.18 4.12
C LEU A 78 13.87 6.31 5.46
N GLN A 79 14.23 7.53 5.85
CA GLN A 79 14.93 7.79 7.11
C GLN A 79 14.00 8.28 8.21
N VAL A 80 14.39 8.06 9.48
CA VAL A 80 13.61 8.49 10.66
C VAL A 80 13.36 10.00 10.67
N HIS A 81 14.35 10.81 10.30
CA HIS A 81 14.18 12.27 10.23
C HIS A 81 13.26 12.70 9.08
N GLU A 82 13.21 11.95 7.99
CA GLU A 82 12.26 12.21 6.89
C GLU A 82 10.83 11.87 7.34
N ILE A 83 10.64 10.74 8.04
CA ILE A 83 9.33 10.35 8.58
C ILE A 83 8.74 11.45 9.45
N GLY A 84 9.52 12.02 10.37
CA GLY A 84 9.07 13.15 11.19
C GLY A 84 8.60 14.34 10.33
N ARG A 85 9.46 14.80 9.42
CA ARG A 85 9.14 15.93 8.53
C ARG A 85 7.92 15.69 7.63
N MET A 86 7.78 14.47 7.11
CA MET A 86 6.64 14.11 6.28
C MET A 86 5.35 14.13 7.09
N LYS A 87 5.34 13.54 8.29
CA LYS A 87 4.17 13.50 9.18
C LYS A 87 3.78 14.88 9.71
N ASP A 88 4.74 15.79 9.87
CA ASP A 88 4.49 17.16 10.31
C ASP A 88 3.95 18.08 9.18
N SER A 89 3.90 17.59 7.94
CA SER A 89 3.45 18.36 6.78
C SER A 89 2.13 17.83 6.23
N GLU A 90 1.03 18.54 6.51
CA GLU A 90 -0.31 18.19 6.01
C GLU A 90 -0.35 17.99 4.50
N LEU A 91 0.31 18.87 3.74
CA LEU A 91 0.43 18.80 2.29
C LEU A 91 1.12 17.50 1.81
N VAL A 92 2.19 17.09 2.48
CA VAL A 92 2.90 15.84 2.14
C VAL A 92 2.02 14.64 2.46
N MET A 93 1.30 14.68 3.60
CA MET A 93 0.41 13.60 4.00
C MET A 93 -0.83 13.47 3.10
N GLU A 94 -1.34 14.59 2.59
CA GLU A 94 -2.37 14.61 1.55
C GLU A 94 -1.88 13.95 0.25
N ARG A 95 -0.69 14.35 -0.23
CA ARG A 95 -0.09 13.74 -1.42
C ARG A 95 0.19 12.25 -1.21
N PHE A 96 0.67 11.84 -0.03
CA PHE A 96 0.86 10.42 0.29
C PHE A 96 -0.45 9.63 0.25
N ARG A 97 -1.53 10.18 0.80
CA ARG A 97 -2.86 9.56 0.74
C ARG A 97 -3.38 9.45 -0.70
N GLU A 98 -3.20 10.47 -1.52
CA GLU A 98 -3.57 10.41 -2.95
C GLU A 98 -2.84 9.27 -3.67
N SER A 99 -1.56 9.05 -3.39
CA SER A 99 -0.83 7.90 -3.93
C SER A 99 -1.48 6.56 -3.52
N TYR A 100 -1.96 6.45 -2.28
CA TYR A 100 -2.69 5.26 -1.81
C TYR A 100 -4.02 5.08 -2.55
N GLU A 101 -4.79 6.15 -2.75
CA GLU A 101 -6.05 6.13 -3.50
C GLU A 101 -5.84 5.69 -4.97
N ILE A 102 -4.78 6.17 -5.63
CA ILE A 102 -4.41 5.73 -6.98
C ILE A 102 -4.16 4.22 -7.02
N MET A 103 -3.42 3.68 -6.04
CA MET A 103 -3.14 2.24 -5.98
C MET A 103 -4.38 1.43 -5.62
N LEU A 104 -5.24 1.92 -4.74
CA LEU A 104 -6.52 1.28 -4.44
C LEU A 104 -7.37 1.18 -5.71
N ALA A 105 -7.51 2.28 -6.46
CA ALA A 105 -8.27 2.29 -7.71
C ALA A 105 -7.73 1.28 -8.72
N PHE A 106 -6.40 1.18 -8.84
CA PHE A 106 -5.75 0.17 -9.66
C PHE A 106 -6.03 -1.27 -9.23
N TYR A 107 -6.24 -1.51 -7.93
CA TYR A 107 -6.67 -2.78 -7.39
C TYR A 107 -8.21 -2.99 -7.41
N GLY A 108 -8.97 -2.04 -7.96
CA GLY A 108 -10.44 -2.11 -8.03
C GLY A 108 -11.14 -1.71 -6.74
N LEU A 109 -10.44 -0.99 -5.86
CA LEU A 109 -10.88 -0.56 -4.54
C LEU A 109 -10.94 0.97 -4.47
N ARG A 110 -11.68 1.50 -3.51
CA ARG A 110 -11.69 2.93 -3.17
C ARG A 110 -11.65 3.13 -1.66
N LEU A 111 -11.02 4.22 -1.23
CA LEU A 111 -11.07 4.69 0.15
C LEU A 111 -12.38 5.47 0.34
N VAL A 112 -13.22 5.03 1.27
CA VAL A 112 -14.52 5.65 1.58
C VAL A 112 -14.36 6.70 2.67
N ASP A 113 -13.66 6.34 3.74
CA ASP A 113 -13.43 7.21 4.88
C ASP A 113 -11.93 7.22 5.24
N PRO A 114 -11.21 8.31 4.97
CA PRO A 114 -9.82 8.46 5.34
C PRO A 114 -9.55 8.46 6.87
N ALA A 115 -10.55 8.75 7.70
CA ALA A 115 -10.35 8.72 9.15
C ALA A 115 -10.24 7.27 9.68
N THR A 116 -11.04 6.35 9.12
CA THR A 116 -11.11 4.94 9.54
C THR A 116 -10.33 4.00 8.64
N GLY A 117 -10.03 4.41 7.41
CA GLY A 117 -9.49 3.53 6.38
C GLY A 117 -10.53 2.62 5.75
N GLU A 118 -11.83 2.92 5.90
CA GLU A 118 -12.91 2.14 5.32
C GLU A 118 -12.77 2.06 3.80
N LEU A 119 -12.94 0.85 3.26
CA LEU A 119 -12.79 0.58 1.83
C LEU A 119 -14.10 0.07 1.24
N ASP A 120 -14.24 0.26 -0.06
CA ASP A 120 -15.30 -0.33 -0.88
C ASP A 120 -14.74 -0.72 -2.25
N VAL A 121 -15.50 -1.48 -3.03
CA VAL A 121 -15.22 -1.75 -4.44
C VAL A 121 -15.50 -0.51 -5.27
N THR A 122 -14.69 -0.24 -6.28
CA THR A 122 -14.95 0.85 -7.23
C THR A 122 -16.16 0.52 -8.10
N LEU A 123 -17.28 1.21 -7.90
CA LEU A 123 -18.58 0.84 -8.49
C LEU A 123 -18.72 1.13 -9.99
N ALA A 124 -17.99 2.12 -10.53
CA ALA A 124 -18.02 2.48 -11.94
C ALA A 124 -16.66 2.22 -12.60
N PRO A 125 -16.61 1.70 -13.83
CA PRO A 125 -15.42 1.84 -14.63
C PRO A 125 -15.19 3.33 -14.90
N ASP A 126 -14.09 3.90 -14.42
CA ASP A 126 -13.64 5.22 -14.90
C ASP A 126 -13.24 5.16 -16.39
N LYS A 127 -13.08 3.95 -16.94
CA LYS A 127 -12.65 3.64 -18.30
C LYS A 127 -13.43 2.47 -18.88
N SER A 128 -13.47 2.32 -20.21
CA SER A 128 -14.07 1.15 -20.89
C SER A 128 -13.27 -0.16 -20.72
N ASP A 129 -12.48 -0.29 -19.66
CA ASP A 129 -11.52 -1.37 -19.42
C ASP A 129 -12.10 -2.57 -18.66
N GLY A 130 -13.41 -2.55 -18.43
CA GLY A 130 -14.12 -3.57 -17.67
C GLY A 130 -14.24 -3.29 -16.17
N GLY A 131 -13.66 -2.20 -15.63
CA GLY A 131 -13.86 -1.76 -14.25
C GLY A 131 -13.26 -2.67 -13.18
N TRP A 132 -13.84 -2.69 -11.97
CA TRP A 132 -13.33 -3.48 -10.84
C TRP A 132 -13.14 -4.98 -11.13
N PRO A 133 -13.97 -5.68 -11.95
CA PRO A 133 -13.71 -7.07 -12.30
C PRO A 133 -12.37 -7.28 -13.03
N ALA A 134 -12.01 -6.38 -13.95
CA ALA A 134 -10.73 -6.44 -14.65
C ALA A 134 -9.56 -6.17 -13.71
N ARG A 135 -9.73 -5.24 -12.76
CA ARG A 135 -8.72 -4.96 -11.73
C ARG A 135 -8.51 -6.14 -10.77
N PHE A 136 -9.58 -6.81 -10.35
CA PHE A 136 -9.49 -8.02 -9.54
C PHE A 136 -8.85 -9.18 -10.30
N TYR A 137 -9.20 -9.35 -11.58
CA TYR A 137 -8.52 -10.31 -12.44
C TYR A 137 -7.01 -10.04 -12.50
N ASN A 138 -6.60 -8.79 -12.73
CA ASN A 138 -5.19 -8.41 -12.71
C ASN A 138 -4.52 -8.76 -11.37
N LEU A 139 -5.13 -8.38 -10.25
CA LEU A 139 -4.58 -8.67 -8.92
C LEU A 139 -4.46 -10.18 -8.64
N GLU A 140 -5.39 -11.00 -9.11
CA GLU A 140 -5.35 -12.46 -8.96
C GLU A 140 -4.22 -13.12 -9.75
N HIS A 141 -3.79 -12.53 -10.86
CA HIS A 141 -2.85 -13.15 -11.82
C HIS A 141 -1.46 -12.50 -11.85
N SER A 142 -1.31 -11.27 -11.35
CA SER A 142 -0.05 -10.52 -11.39
C SER A 142 0.64 -10.51 -10.03
N MET A 143 1.39 -11.58 -9.72
CA MET A 143 2.01 -11.80 -8.39
C MET A 143 2.96 -10.70 -7.91
N HIS A 144 3.55 -9.91 -8.82
CA HIS A 144 4.40 -8.78 -8.42
C HIS A 144 3.60 -7.70 -7.67
N ASN A 145 2.28 -7.60 -7.89
CA ASN A 145 1.40 -6.72 -7.13
C ASN A 145 1.34 -7.10 -5.65
N TYR A 146 1.63 -8.35 -5.28
CA TYR A 146 1.68 -8.75 -3.86
C TYR A 146 2.88 -8.17 -3.11
N LEU A 147 4.00 -8.00 -3.82
CA LEU A 147 5.18 -7.30 -3.29
C LEU A 147 4.92 -5.80 -3.21
N ARG A 148 4.23 -5.22 -4.21
CA ARG A 148 3.79 -3.81 -4.17
C ARG A 148 2.87 -3.56 -2.97
N ILE A 149 1.86 -4.40 -2.74
CA ILE A 149 0.96 -4.31 -1.58
C ILE A 149 1.75 -4.40 -0.28
N THR A 150 2.65 -5.38 -0.12
CA THR A 150 3.51 -5.47 1.08
C THR A 150 4.24 -4.16 1.36
N ARG A 151 4.82 -3.54 0.32
CA ARG A 151 5.52 -2.25 0.44
C ARG A 151 4.57 -1.12 0.84
N ILE A 152 3.38 -1.04 0.23
CA ILE A 152 2.35 -0.05 0.56
C ILE A 152 1.96 -0.18 2.04
N LEU A 153 1.66 -1.38 2.53
CA LEU A 153 1.26 -1.62 3.92
C LEU A 153 2.36 -1.21 4.92
N LYS A 154 3.63 -1.56 4.63
CA LYS A 154 4.76 -1.10 5.45
C LYS A 154 4.89 0.43 5.44
N SER A 155 4.70 1.08 4.28
CA SER A 155 4.80 2.54 4.14
C SER A 155 3.68 3.28 4.86
N LEU A 156 2.44 2.78 4.80
CA LEU A 156 1.30 3.28 5.58
C LEU A 156 1.64 3.32 7.07
N HIS A 157 2.30 2.27 7.59
CA HIS A 157 2.74 2.24 8.97
C HIS A 157 3.82 3.28 9.29
N GLU A 158 4.82 3.46 8.42
CA GLU A 158 5.87 4.47 8.64
C GLU A 158 5.30 5.88 8.68
N LEU A 159 4.35 6.17 7.78
CA LEU A 159 3.79 7.50 7.58
C LEU A 159 2.43 7.66 8.26
N GLY A 160 2.24 7.07 9.44
CA GLY A 160 1.14 7.42 10.35
C GLY A 160 -0.27 6.99 9.95
N HIS A 161 -0.43 6.11 8.95
CA HIS A 161 -1.71 5.55 8.52
C HIS A 161 -1.80 4.04 8.86
N ALA A 162 -1.27 3.64 10.02
CA ALA A 162 -1.23 2.23 10.42
C ALA A 162 -2.63 1.59 10.54
N HIS A 163 -3.67 2.39 10.82
CA HIS A 163 -5.06 1.96 10.91
C HIS A 163 -5.64 1.50 9.57
N TYR A 164 -5.08 1.91 8.43
CA TYR A 164 -5.51 1.44 7.12
C TYR A 164 -5.17 -0.04 6.88
N VAL A 165 -4.13 -0.57 7.54
CA VAL A 165 -3.64 -1.93 7.27
C VAL A 165 -4.67 -2.98 7.72
N PRO A 166 -5.21 -2.94 8.96
CA PRO A 166 -6.32 -3.82 9.34
C PRO A 166 -7.54 -3.69 8.43
N SER A 167 -7.97 -2.47 8.09
CA SER A 167 -9.12 -2.23 7.22
C SER A 167 -8.94 -2.87 5.85
N PHE A 168 -7.76 -2.71 5.24
CA PHE A 168 -7.42 -3.38 3.99
C PHE A 168 -7.49 -4.90 4.10
N LEU A 169 -6.87 -5.49 5.14
CA LEU A 169 -6.85 -6.95 5.31
C LEU A 169 -8.25 -7.55 5.52
N LEU A 170 -9.07 -6.90 6.34
CA LEU A 170 -10.43 -7.34 6.62
C LEU A 170 -11.33 -7.17 5.39
N PHE A 171 -11.12 -6.12 4.58
CA PHE A 171 -11.83 -5.96 3.33
C PHE A 171 -11.47 -7.05 2.31
N ILE A 172 -10.17 -7.36 2.17
CA ILE A 172 -9.74 -8.50 1.33
C ILE A 172 -10.32 -9.82 1.85
N LEU A 173 -10.38 -10.03 3.18
CA LEU A 173 -11.00 -11.20 3.78
C LEU A 173 -12.50 -11.29 3.44
N ALA A 174 -13.23 -10.17 3.50
CA ALA A 174 -14.64 -10.11 3.13
C ALA A 174 -14.86 -10.41 1.65
N LEU A 175 -13.97 -9.94 0.76
CA LEU A 175 -14.01 -10.31 -0.66
C LEU A 175 -13.74 -11.80 -0.89
N GLN A 176 -12.87 -12.41 -0.08
CA GLN A 176 -12.58 -13.85 -0.12
C GLN A 176 -13.72 -14.71 0.44
N HIS A 177 -14.42 -14.21 1.45
CA HIS A 177 -15.47 -14.94 2.17
C HIS A 177 -16.71 -14.06 2.32
N PRO A 178 -17.39 -13.71 1.21
CA PRO A 178 -18.55 -12.84 1.25
C PRO A 178 -19.70 -13.51 2.01
N SER A 179 -20.54 -12.70 2.64
CA SER A 179 -21.76 -13.21 3.26
C SER A 179 -22.69 -13.79 2.18
N PRO A 180 -23.43 -14.87 2.47
CA PRO A 180 -24.49 -15.35 1.57
C PRO A 180 -25.55 -14.29 1.26
N THR A 181 -25.68 -13.27 2.10
CA THR A 181 -26.62 -12.15 1.95
C THR A 181 -26.05 -10.95 1.20
N ASP A 182 -24.78 -10.96 0.82
CA ASP A 182 -24.17 -9.85 0.09
C ASP A 182 -24.74 -9.76 -1.33
N THR A 183 -24.77 -8.54 -1.87
CA THR A 183 -25.14 -8.26 -3.27
C THR A 183 -24.32 -9.06 -4.28
N HIS A 184 -23.15 -9.53 -3.85
CA HIS A 184 -22.26 -10.35 -4.63
C HIS A 184 -21.70 -11.53 -3.82
N PRO A 185 -22.45 -12.64 -3.72
CA PRO A 185 -22.15 -13.74 -2.80
C PRO A 185 -21.04 -14.68 -3.30
N LYS A 186 -20.43 -14.40 -4.46
CA LYS A 186 -19.34 -15.22 -5.00
C LYS A 186 -18.00 -14.73 -4.45
N PRO A 187 -17.17 -15.62 -3.89
CA PRO A 187 -15.82 -15.29 -3.50
C PRO A 187 -15.00 -14.65 -4.61
N ARG A 188 -14.16 -13.69 -4.25
CA ARG A 188 -13.23 -12.95 -5.10
C ARG A 188 -11.86 -12.90 -4.42
N LEU A 189 -10.81 -12.61 -5.18
CA LEU A 189 -9.45 -12.46 -4.65
C LEU A 189 -8.95 -13.69 -3.86
N ARG A 190 -9.20 -14.90 -4.40
CA ARG A 190 -8.96 -16.19 -3.73
C ARG A 190 -7.83 -17.01 -4.35
N SER A 191 -7.01 -16.43 -5.22
CA SER A 191 -5.88 -17.15 -5.80
C SER A 191 -4.97 -17.65 -4.69
N ALA A 192 -4.40 -18.84 -4.87
CA ALA A 192 -3.51 -19.43 -3.88
C ALA A 192 -2.29 -18.53 -3.58
N GLY A 193 -1.86 -17.74 -4.57
CA GLY A 193 -0.79 -16.75 -4.41
C GLY A 193 -1.20 -15.59 -3.51
N LEU A 194 -2.39 -15.02 -3.74
CA LEU A 194 -2.91 -13.90 -2.95
C LEU A 194 -3.13 -14.31 -1.50
N VAL A 195 -3.80 -15.44 -1.26
CA VAL A 195 -4.05 -15.98 0.09
C VAL A 195 -2.74 -16.24 0.83
N ARG A 196 -1.76 -16.86 0.15
CA ARG A 196 -0.43 -17.09 0.73
C ARG A 196 0.31 -15.80 1.05
N SER A 197 0.18 -14.77 0.23
CA SER A 197 0.81 -13.47 0.51
C SER A 197 0.16 -12.76 1.70
N MET A 198 -1.17 -12.80 1.77
CA MET A 198 -1.92 -12.26 2.91
C MET A 198 -1.50 -12.92 4.22
N ASP A 199 -1.42 -14.26 4.24
CA ASP A 199 -1.12 -15.03 5.45
C ASP A 199 0.36 -15.04 5.81
N GLY A 200 1.22 -15.11 4.80
CA GLY A 200 2.66 -15.19 5.00
C GLY A 200 3.29 -13.84 5.30
N TYR A 201 2.70 -12.74 4.81
CA TYR A 201 3.33 -11.42 4.78
C TYR A 201 2.40 -10.29 5.22
N TRP A 202 1.26 -10.07 4.54
CA TRP A 202 0.48 -8.83 4.75
C TRP A 202 -0.07 -8.72 6.17
N ARG A 203 -0.55 -9.81 6.78
CA ARG A 203 -1.03 -9.80 8.17
C ARG A 203 0.03 -9.41 9.20
N TYR A 204 1.32 -9.53 8.87
CA TYR A 204 2.42 -9.11 9.72
C TYR A 204 2.83 -7.65 9.49
N CYS A 205 2.22 -6.93 8.55
CA CYS A 205 2.48 -5.51 8.29
C CYS A 205 1.79 -4.57 9.31
N ILE A 206 1.54 -5.06 10.53
CA ILE A 206 0.95 -4.34 11.66
C ILE A 206 1.96 -4.45 12.81
N ARG A 207 2.54 -3.34 13.29
CA ARG A 207 3.51 -3.42 14.40
C ARG A 207 2.84 -3.64 15.74
N ASP A 208 1.70 -2.99 15.97
CA ASP A 208 0.91 -3.18 17.18
C ASP A 208 0.53 -4.66 17.34
N GLU A 209 1.00 -5.28 18.41
CA GLU A 209 0.81 -6.71 18.62
C GLU A 209 -0.65 -7.07 18.91
N GLY A 210 -1.36 -6.26 19.71
CA GLY A 210 -2.77 -6.51 20.02
C GLY A 210 -3.64 -6.47 18.77
N VAL A 211 -3.47 -5.46 17.93
CA VAL A 211 -4.18 -5.34 16.65
C VAL A 211 -3.80 -6.48 15.71
N ARG A 212 -2.52 -6.83 15.63
CA ARG A 212 -2.05 -7.92 14.75
C ARG A 212 -2.64 -9.27 15.16
N GLU A 213 -2.66 -9.59 16.45
CA GLU A 213 -3.26 -10.82 16.98
C GLU A 213 -4.78 -10.85 16.77
N TRP A 214 -5.46 -9.72 16.95
CA TRP A 214 -6.90 -9.61 16.66
C TRP A 214 -7.23 -9.83 15.18
N VAL A 215 -6.47 -9.21 14.26
CA VAL A 215 -6.63 -9.45 12.81
C VAL A 215 -6.36 -10.92 12.48
N ARG A 216 -5.30 -11.51 13.02
CA ARG A 216 -4.98 -12.93 12.79
C ARG A 216 -6.11 -13.84 13.26
N GLY A 217 -6.59 -13.64 14.49
CA GLY A 217 -7.70 -14.43 15.04
C GLY A 217 -9.01 -14.24 14.27
N THR A 218 -9.23 -13.06 13.66
CA THR A 218 -10.40 -12.82 12.79
C THR A 218 -10.28 -13.60 11.47
N ILE A 219 -9.11 -13.56 10.82
CA ILE A 219 -8.84 -14.35 9.60
C ILE A 219 -9.03 -15.85 9.85
N GLU A 220 -8.51 -16.36 10.96
CA GLU A 220 -8.62 -17.78 11.36
C GLU A 220 -10.07 -18.21 11.65
N LYS A 221 -10.94 -17.31 12.12
CA LYS A 221 -12.35 -17.61 12.40
C LYS A 221 -13.24 -17.66 11.17
N VAL A 222 -12.93 -16.85 10.15
CA VAL A 222 -13.74 -16.72 8.93
C VAL A 222 -13.44 -17.83 7.91
N ARG A 223 -12.24 -18.40 7.96
CA ARG A 223 -11.75 -19.46 7.05
C ARG A 223 -12.00 -20.85 7.60
#